data_AF-A0A4Q3J6S4-F1
#
_entry.id   AF-A0A4Q3J6S4-F1
#
_cell.length_a   1.000
_cell.length_b   1.000
_cell.length_c   1.000
_cell.angle_alpha   90.00
_cell.angle_beta   90.00
_cell.angle_gamma   90.00
#
_symmetry.space_group_name_H-M   'P 1'
#
loop_
_entity.id
_entity.type
_entity.pdbx_description
1 polymer ?
#
loop_
_entity_poly.entity_id
_entity_poly.type
_entity_poly.pdbx_seq_one_letter_code
_entity_poly.pdbx_strand_id
1 'polypeptide(L)'
;VSMALKARNPEVQIGLADPEGAALYSFYTTGELKSAGNSITEGIGQGRITANLQDIQVDRAYQIPDSEALPYVFDLLEHEGLCLGGSSGINVAGAVRLARDLGPGKTIVTVLCDYGNRYQSKLFNPAFLRPRSLPVPHWLESGPSVDWHSVLEPEPAV
;
A
#
# COMPACT_ATOMS: atom_id res chain seq x y z
N VAL A 1 14.35 -3.40 12.89
CA VAL A 1 14.36 -1.96 12.56
C VAL A 1 14.06 -1.10 13.79
N SER A 2 12.85 -1.17 14.37
CA SER A 2 12.43 -0.38 15.56
C SER A 2 13.50 -0.35 16.67
N MET A 3 13.87 -1.51 17.21
CA MET A 3 14.86 -1.62 18.30
C MET A 3 16.22 -0.99 17.94
N ALA A 4 16.69 -1.20 16.71
CA ALA A 4 17.98 -0.69 16.27
C ALA A 4 17.99 0.84 16.11
N LEU A 5 16.89 1.43 15.59
CA LEU A 5 16.76 2.88 15.46
C LEU A 5 16.64 3.55 16.83
N LYS A 6 15.81 3.01 17.73
CA LYS A 6 15.65 3.56 19.08
C LYS A 6 16.89 3.41 19.95
N ALA A 7 17.70 2.37 19.75
CA ALA A 7 19.00 2.23 20.41
C ALA A 7 20.01 3.31 19.97
N ARG A 8 19.83 3.92 18.78
CA ARG A 8 20.66 5.01 18.28
C ARG A 8 20.11 6.38 18.65
N ASN A 9 18.80 6.56 18.55
CA ASN A 9 18.11 7.76 19.00
C ASN A 9 16.73 7.37 19.56
N PRO A 10 16.50 7.48 20.88
CA PRO A 10 15.23 7.09 21.50
C PRO A 10 14.04 7.96 21.07
N GLU A 11 14.29 9.15 20.51
CA GLU A 11 13.23 10.06 20.03
C GLU A 11 12.62 9.63 18.69
N VAL A 12 13.25 8.68 17.97
CA VAL A 12 12.72 8.16 16.71
C VAL A 12 11.35 7.53 16.95
N GLN A 13 10.37 8.00 16.17
CA GLN A 13 9.00 7.51 16.19
C GLN A 13 8.85 6.32 15.24
N ILE A 14 8.21 5.26 15.71
CA ILE A 14 7.94 4.02 14.98
C ILE A 14 6.44 3.90 14.76
N GLY A 15 6.03 4.01 13.49
CA GLY A 15 4.65 3.79 13.05
C GLY A 15 4.41 2.35 12.59
N LEU A 16 3.35 1.72 13.08
CA LEU A 16 2.76 0.50 12.51
C LEU A 16 1.71 0.89 11.48
N ALA A 17 1.82 0.37 10.26
CA ALA A 17 0.79 0.42 9.23
C ALA A 17 0.20 -0.99 9.08
N ASP A 18 -1.04 -1.18 9.53
CA ASP A 18 -1.70 -2.48 9.58
C ASP A 18 -2.91 -2.48 8.62
N PRO A 19 -3.08 -3.49 7.76
CA PRO A 19 -4.22 -3.54 6.86
C PRO A 19 -5.50 -3.91 7.61
N GLU A 20 -6.66 -3.67 7.00
CA GLU A 20 -7.91 -4.27 7.47
C GLU A 20 -7.84 -5.80 7.48
N GLY A 21 -8.51 -6.43 8.44
CA GLY A 21 -8.43 -7.89 8.68
C GLY A 21 -7.24 -8.33 9.55
N ALA A 22 -6.27 -7.45 9.83
CA ALA A 22 -5.19 -7.73 10.78
C ALA A 22 -5.62 -7.46 12.24
N ALA A 23 -4.85 -7.98 13.21
CA ALA A 23 -5.12 -7.82 14.65
C ALA A 23 -4.19 -6.83 15.35
N LEU A 24 -3.08 -6.41 14.73
CA LEU A 24 -2.01 -5.70 15.43
C LEU A 24 -2.41 -4.25 15.75
N TYR A 25 -3.13 -3.57 14.85
CA TYR A 25 -3.66 -2.24 15.12
C TYR A 25 -4.52 -2.22 16.39
N SER A 26 -5.47 -3.15 16.51
CA SER A 26 -6.29 -3.30 17.71
C SER A 26 -5.42 -3.58 18.94
N PHE A 27 -4.48 -4.51 18.84
CA PHE A 27 -3.61 -4.85 19.97
C PHE A 27 -2.81 -3.65 20.49
N TYR A 28 -2.17 -2.88 19.61
CA TYR A 28 -1.36 -1.72 20.02
C TYR A 28 -2.18 -0.49 20.43
N THR A 29 -3.48 -0.44 20.13
CA THR A 29 -4.35 0.69 20.50
C THR A 29 -5.26 0.41 21.68
N THR A 30 -5.75 -0.82 21.84
CA THR A 30 -6.72 -1.23 22.87
C THR A 30 -6.21 -2.33 23.79
N GLY A 31 -5.12 -3.01 23.44
CA GLY A 31 -4.61 -4.18 24.17
C GLY A 31 -5.25 -5.52 23.75
N GLU A 32 -6.23 -5.50 22.84
CA GLU A 32 -6.94 -6.71 22.40
C GLU A 32 -6.54 -7.13 20.98
N LEU A 33 -6.24 -8.41 20.79
CA LEU A 33 -6.06 -9.01 19.47
C LEU A 33 -7.43 -9.25 18.82
N LYS A 34 -7.93 -8.25 18.11
CA LYS A 34 -9.19 -8.32 17.38
C LYS A 34 -8.96 -8.01 15.90
N SER A 35 -9.48 -8.88 15.05
CA SER A 35 -9.46 -8.71 13.59
C SER A 35 -10.86 -8.40 13.08
N ALA A 36 -10.96 -7.39 12.22
CA ALA A 36 -12.20 -6.99 11.56
C ALA A 36 -11.90 -6.49 10.14
N GLY A 37 -12.81 -6.77 9.19
CA GLY A 37 -12.62 -6.47 7.78
C GLY A 37 -11.74 -7.50 7.05
N ASN A 38 -11.28 -7.15 5.86
CA ASN A 38 -10.32 -7.91 5.08
C ASN A 38 -9.53 -6.96 4.18
N SER A 39 -8.42 -7.47 3.63
CA SER A 39 -7.59 -6.75 2.67
C SER A 39 -7.21 -7.70 1.53
N ILE A 40 -7.07 -7.16 0.33
CA ILE A 40 -6.53 -7.86 -0.85
C ILE A 40 -5.00 -7.89 -0.85
N THR A 41 -4.35 -7.18 0.08
CA THR A 41 -2.90 -7.16 0.21
C THR A 41 -2.38 -8.52 0.69
N GLU A 42 -1.18 -8.90 0.22
CA GLU A 42 -0.57 -10.19 0.51
C GLU A 42 0.78 -9.97 1.23
N GLY A 43 1.22 -10.98 1.99
CA GLY A 43 2.49 -10.93 2.74
C GLY A 43 2.44 -10.19 4.09
N ILE A 44 1.35 -9.49 4.40
CA ILE A 44 1.09 -8.78 5.65
C ILE A 44 -0.27 -9.18 6.24
N GLY A 45 -0.62 -8.65 7.42
CA GLY A 45 -1.88 -8.94 8.11
C GLY A 45 -1.76 -10.06 9.14
N GLN A 46 -1.23 -9.73 10.31
CA GLN A 46 -0.94 -10.71 11.36
C GLN A 46 -2.07 -10.79 12.40
N GLY A 47 -2.43 -12.01 12.81
CA GLY A 47 -3.48 -12.28 13.81
C GLY A 47 -2.99 -12.51 15.23
N ARG A 48 -1.68 -12.58 15.47
CA ARG A 48 -1.07 -12.86 16.79
C ARG A 48 0.28 -12.18 16.99
N ILE A 49 0.67 -11.96 18.24
CA ILE A 49 2.03 -11.55 18.58
C ILE A 49 2.97 -12.73 18.37
N THR A 50 3.78 -12.65 17.31
CA THR A 50 4.83 -13.64 17.05
C THR A 50 6.06 -13.37 17.91
N ALA A 51 6.96 -14.34 18.04
CA ALA A 51 8.22 -14.14 18.77
C ALA A 51 9.04 -12.94 18.25
N ASN A 52 8.98 -12.64 16.95
CA ASN A 52 9.66 -11.48 16.36
C ASN A 52 9.04 -10.12 16.74
N LEU A 53 7.80 -10.13 17.27
CA LEU A 53 7.06 -8.92 17.65
C LEU A 53 7.06 -8.66 19.16
N GLN A 54 7.65 -9.54 19.96
CA GLN A 54 7.47 -9.51 21.41
C GLN A 54 8.05 -8.25 22.08
N ASP A 55 9.17 -7.74 21.56
CA ASP A 55 9.88 -6.60 22.13
C ASP A 55 9.83 -5.35 21.24
N ILE A 56 8.97 -5.33 20.21
CA ILE A 56 8.90 -4.17 19.33
C ILE A 56 8.19 -3.01 20.03
N GLN A 57 8.79 -1.83 19.91
CA GLN A 57 8.16 -0.59 20.36
C GLN A 57 7.47 0.06 19.16
N VAL A 58 6.17 0.33 19.33
CA VAL A 58 5.29 1.00 18.37
C VAL A 58 4.75 2.25 19.04
N ASP A 59 5.10 3.43 18.52
CA ASP A 59 4.67 4.71 19.08
C ASP A 59 3.32 5.17 18.50
N ARG A 60 3.05 4.80 17.24
CA ARG A 60 1.81 5.09 16.51
C ARG A 60 1.35 3.86 15.76
N ALA A 61 0.05 3.60 15.74
CA ALA A 61 -0.53 2.52 14.95
C ALA A 61 -1.62 3.11 14.06
N TYR A 62 -1.65 2.68 12.80
CA TYR A 62 -2.60 3.11 11.79
C TYR A 62 -3.23 1.88 11.13
N GLN A 63 -4.56 1.81 11.16
CA GLN A 63 -5.29 0.90 10.28
C GLN A 63 -5.47 1.57 8.92
N ILE A 64 -4.97 0.93 7.87
CA ILE A 64 -4.99 1.43 6.50
C ILE A 64 -5.98 0.58 5.67
N PRO A 65 -7.07 1.17 5.18
CA PRO A 65 -7.98 0.47 4.28
C PRO A 65 -7.35 0.34 2.88
N ASP A 66 -7.74 -0.71 2.14
CA ASP A 66 -7.25 -0.91 0.76
C ASP A 66 -7.59 0.28 -0.14
N SER A 67 -8.75 0.90 0.07
CA SER A 67 -9.18 2.10 -0.68
C SER A 67 -8.25 3.30 -0.53
N GLU A 68 -7.43 3.35 0.53
CA GLU A 68 -6.37 4.35 0.71
C GLU A 68 -5.02 3.88 0.18
N ALA A 69 -4.67 2.60 0.38
CA ALA A 69 -3.37 2.08 -0.02
C ALA A 69 -3.22 1.94 -1.54
N LEU A 70 -4.28 1.52 -2.24
CA LEU A 70 -4.23 1.25 -3.68
C LEU A 70 -3.92 2.50 -4.53
N PRO A 71 -4.53 3.67 -4.29
CA PRO A 71 -4.15 4.90 -5.00
C PRO A 71 -2.65 5.20 -4.90
N TYR A 72 -2.00 5.03 -3.74
CA TYR A 72 -0.55 5.23 -3.64
C TYR A 72 0.25 4.27 -4.52
N VAL A 73 -0.15 2.99 -4.60
CA VAL A 73 0.50 2.03 -5.51
C VAL A 73 0.35 2.48 -6.97
N PHE A 74 -0.82 3.00 -7.31
CA PHE A 74 -1.11 3.44 -8.66
C PHE A 74 -0.33 4.71 -9.02
N ASP A 75 -0.38 5.73 -8.17
CA ASP A 75 0.32 7.00 -8.35
C ASP A 75 1.85 6.80 -8.40
N LEU A 76 2.40 5.90 -7.58
CA LEU A 76 3.83 5.57 -7.63
C LEU A 76 4.25 4.98 -8.97
N LEU A 77 3.39 4.17 -9.61
CA LEU A 77 3.68 3.64 -10.93
C LEU A 77 3.57 4.73 -12.00
N GLU A 78 2.49 5.50 -11.99
CA GLU A 78 2.21 6.50 -13.02
C GLU A 78 3.17 7.70 -12.96
N HIS A 79 3.46 8.20 -11.76
CA HIS A 79 4.18 9.45 -11.57
C HIS A 79 5.65 9.25 -11.18
N GLU A 80 6.00 8.10 -10.61
CA GLU A 80 7.37 7.81 -10.15
C GLU A 80 8.02 6.60 -10.83
N GLY A 81 7.29 5.86 -11.68
CA GLY A 81 7.81 4.70 -12.39
C GLY A 81 8.06 3.47 -11.50
N LEU A 82 7.46 3.43 -10.30
CA LEU A 82 7.66 2.38 -9.31
C LEU A 82 6.47 1.40 -9.30
N CYS A 83 6.63 0.25 -9.96
CA CYS A 83 5.64 -0.83 -9.95
C CYS A 83 5.79 -1.72 -8.70
N LEU A 84 4.94 -1.52 -7.69
CA LEU A 84 5.11 -2.13 -6.36
C LEU A 84 3.90 -2.98 -5.91
N GLY A 85 4.14 -3.88 -4.96
CA GLY A 85 3.10 -4.69 -4.31
C GLY A 85 2.26 -3.92 -3.29
N GLY A 86 1.15 -4.54 -2.86
CA GLY A 86 0.17 -3.92 -1.97
C GLY A 86 0.71 -3.52 -0.60
N SER A 87 1.66 -4.28 -0.03
CA SER A 87 2.29 -3.92 1.26
C SER A 87 3.08 -2.62 1.18
N SER A 88 3.67 -2.30 0.02
CA SER A 88 4.34 -1.01 -0.20
C SER A 88 3.33 0.14 -0.16
N GLY A 89 2.13 -0.05 -0.71
CA GLY A 89 1.03 0.90 -0.62
C GLY A 89 0.60 1.17 0.83
N ILE A 90 0.43 0.11 1.62
CA ILE A 90 0.12 0.21 3.06
C ILE A 90 1.22 0.98 3.80
N ASN A 91 2.48 0.67 3.52
CA ASN A 91 3.65 1.32 4.10
C ASN A 91 3.77 2.80 3.75
N VAL A 92 3.45 3.17 2.50
CA VAL A 92 3.47 4.57 2.04
C VAL A 92 2.31 5.36 2.66
N ALA A 93 1.11 4.80 2.69
CA ALA A 93 -0.03 5.41 3.38
C ALA A 93 0.27 5.65 4.87
N GLY A 94 0.84 4.65 5.56
CA GLY A 94 1.29 4.78 6.94
C GLY A 94 2.37 5.85 7.13
N ALA A 95 3.32 5.95 6.20
CA ALA A 95 4.35 6.98 6.23
C ALA A 95 3.77 8.39 6.05
N VAL A 96 2.79 8.56 5.16
CA VAL A 96 2.09 9.84 4.97
C VAL A 96 1.30 10.23 6.22
N ARG A 97 0.60 9.28 6.87
CA ARG A 97 -0.09 9.54 8.15
C ARG A 97 0.88 9.92 9.26
N LEU A 98 2.01 9.23 9.39
CA LEU A 98 3.05 9.58 10.36
C LEU A 98 3.65 10.96 10.06
N ALA A 99 3.92 11.30 8.81
CA ALA A 99 4.39 12.62 8.42
C ALA A 99 3.39 13.73 8.83
N ARG A 100 2.09 13.49 8.66
CA ARG A 100 1.03 14.41 9.09
C ARG A 100 1.00 14.59 10.61
N ASP A 101 1.13 13.49 11.37
CA ASP A 101 1.16 13.52 12.83
C ASP A 101 2.37 14.28 13.39
N LEU A 102 3.55 14.13 12.76
CA LEU A 102 4.79 14.75 13.24
C LEU A 102 5.02 16.17 12.71
N GLY A 103 4.29 16.56 11.67
CA GLY A 103 4.39 17.87 11.03
C GLY A 103 5.59 18.03 10.08
N PRO A 104 5.71 19.20 9.44
CA PRO A 104 6.73 19.47 8.43
C PRO A 104 8.16 19.49 9.01
N GLY A 105 9.16 19.29 8.15
CA GLY A 105 10.58 19.33 8.51
C GLY A 105 11.11 18.03 9.14
N LYS A 106 10.32 16.95 9.11
CA LYS A 106 10.74 15.61 9.57
C LYS A 106 11.15 14.74 8.38
N THR A 107 12.03 13.78 8.64
CA THR A 107 12.39 12.73 7.67
C THR A 107 11.69 11.44 8.06
N ILE A 108 10.87 10.91 7.16
CA ILE A 108 10.16 9.65 7.34
C ILE A 108 10.72 8.64 6.35
N VAL A 109 10.95 7.41 6.82
CA VAL A 109 11.42 6.30 5.99
C VAL A 109 10.44 5.15 6.13
N THR A 110 10.12 4.51 5.01
CA THR A 110 9.29 3.31 4.95
C THR A 110 9.90 2.29 3.99
N VAL A 111 9.31 1.09 3.90
CA VAL A 111 9.87 -0.01 3.11
C VAL A 111 9.00 -0.26 1.87
N LEU A 112 9.65 -0.35 0.70
CA LEU A 112 9.04 -0.82 -0.54
C LEU A 112 9.42 -2.29 -0.70
N CYS A 113 8.48 -3.18 -0.39
CA CYS A 113 8.77 -4.58 -0.08
C CYS A 113 9.11 -5.41 -1.32
N ASP A 114 8.31 -5.29 -2.38
CA ASP A 114 8.48 -6.03 -3.62
C ASP A 114 7.76 -5.38 -4.82
N TYR A 115 7.94 -6.00 -5.98
CA TYR A 115 7.38 -5.54 -7.25
C TYR A 115 5.91 -5.92 -7.44
N GLY A 116 5.17 -5.05 -8.12
CA GLY A 116 3.74 -5.18 -8.39
C GLY A 116 3.37 -6.28 -9.39
N ASN A 117 4.32 -6.72 -10.22
CA ASN A 117 4.10 -7.70 -11.29
C ASN A 117 3.54 -9.05 -10.78
N ARG A 118 3.91 -9.45 -9.55
CA ARG A 118 3.43 -10.69 -8.92
C ARG A 118 1.92 -10.68 -8.62
N TYR A 119 1.35 -9.48 -8.52
CA TYR A 119 -0.04 -9.27 -8.10
C TYR A 119 -0.93 -8.83 -9.26
N GLN A 120 -0.45 -8.89 -10.51
CA GLN A 120 -1.15 -8.35 -11.68
C GLN A 120 -2.57 -8.90 -11.86
N SER A 121 -2.79 -10.18 -11.55
CA SER A 121 -4.11 -10.83 -11.68
C SER A 121 -5.16 -10.34 -10.69
N LYS A 122 -4.76 -9.61 -9.64
CA LYS A 122 -5.65 -9.03 -8.61
C LYS A 122 -5.45 -7.52 -8.46
N LEU A 123 -4.29 -7.10 -7.93
CA LEU A 123 -3.96 -5.72 -7.56
C LEU A 123 -4.03 -4.74 -8.73
N PHE A 124 -3.70 -5.20 -9.94
CA PHE A 124 -3.75 -4.42 -11.18
C PHE A 124 -4.81 -4.96 -12.15
N ASN A 125 -5.87 -5.59 -11.65
CA ASN A 125 -6.93 -6.17 -12.47
C ASN A 125 -8.27 -5.45 -12.23
N PRO A 126 -8.73 -4.58 -13.15
CA PRO A 126 -10.01 -3.89 -13.02
C PRO A 126 -11.21 -4.83 -12.77
N ALA A 127 -11.23 -6.02 -13.37
CA ALA A 127 -12.31 -6.98 -13.18
C ALA A 127 -12.30 -7.61 -11.77
N PHE A 128 -11.14 -7.67 -11.11
CA PHE A 128 -11.03 -8.12 -9.72
C PHE A 128 -11.39 -7.02 -8.72
N LEU A 129 -11.01 -5.77 -9.01
CA LEU A 129 -11.15 -4.63 -8.11
C LEU A 129 -12.60 -4.11 -8.04
N ARG A 130 -13.29 -3.97 -9.18
CA ARG A 130 -14.63 -3.37 -9.24
C ARG A 130 -15.68 -4.07 -8.37
N PRO A 131 -15.82 -5.41 -8.36
CA PRO A 131 -16.79 -6.08 -7.50
C PRO A 131 -16.54 -5.90 -6.00
N ARG A 132 -15.34 -5.43 -5.63
CA ARG A 132 -14.93 -5.13 -4.25
C ARG A 132 -15.03 -3.65 -3.91
N SER A 133 -15.55 -2.83 -4.83
CA SER A 133 -15.63 -1.38 -4.70
C SER A 133 -14.27 -0.71 -4.44
N LEU A 134 -13.21 -1.29 -5.00
CA LEU A 134 -11.84 -0.78 -4.87
C LEU A 134 -11.47 0.15 -6.05
N PRO A 135 -10.60 1.15 -5.82
CA PRO A 135 -10.09 2.01 -6.89
C PRO A 135 -9.45 1.20 -8.01
N VAL A 136 -9.59 1.68 -9.25
CA VAL A 136 -9.00 1.08 -10.45
C VAL A 136 -8.02 2.09 -11.06
N PRO A 137 -6.82 1.67 -11.48
CA PRO A 137 -5.90 2.57 -12.16
C PRO A 137 -6.47 2.99 -13.52
N HIS A 138 -6.64 4.29 -13.73
CA HIS A 138 -7.35 4.86 -14.89
C HIS A 138 -6.70 4.49 -16.23
N TRP A 139 -5.37 4.34 -16.27
CA TRP A 139 -4.65 3.94 -17.49
C TRP A 139 -4.93 2.49 -17.93
N LEU A 140 -5.50 1.64 -17.06
CA LEU A 140 -5.97 0.31 -17.45
C LEU A 140 -7.42 0.31 -17.97
N GLU A 141 -8.11 1.45 -17.90
CA GLU A 141 -9.45 1.62 -18.46
C GLU A 141 -9.43 2.29 -19.84
N SER A 142 -8.33 2.98 -20.16
CA SER A 142 -8.15 3.63 -21.45
C SER A 142 -7.83 2.60 -22.53
N GLY A 143 -8.69 2.51 -23.56
CA GLY A 143 -8.37 1.77 -24.78
C GLY A 143 -7.17 2.38 -25.52
N PRO A 144 -6.60 1.69 -26.53
CA PRO A 144 -5.53 2.26 -27.33
C PRO A 144 -5.98 3.60 -27.93
N SER A 145 -5.21 4.65 -27.68
CA SER A 145 -5.44 5.99 -28.26
C SER A 145 -5.10 6.05 -29.75
N VAL A 146 -4.37 5.05 -30.25
CA VAL A 146 -3.94 4.94 -31.65
C VAL A 146 -4.81 3.90 -32.35
N ASP A 147 -5.58 4.34 -33.34
CA ASP A 147 -6.23 3.47 -34.29
C ASP A 147 -5.20 2.99 -35.33
N TRP A 148 -4.50 1.90 -35.04
CA TRP A 148 -3.55 1.31 -35.98
C TRP A 148 -4.25 0.63 -37.17
N HIS A 149 -5.57 0.42 -37.15
CA HIS A 149 -6.30 -0.07 -38.32
C HIS A 149 -6.29 0.96 -39.46
N SER A 150 -6.28 2.25 -39.12
CA SER A 150 -6.12 3.34 -40.09
C SER A 150 -4.82 3.28 -40.91
N VAL A 151 -3.80 2.55 -40.43
CA VAL A 151 -2.52 2.35 -41.15
C VAL A 151 -2.60 1.22 -42.18
N LEU A 152 -3.56 0.30 -42.03
CA LEU A 152 -3.71 -0.87 -42.89
C LEU A 152 -4.72 -0.66 -44.03
N GLU A 153 -5.53 0.40 -43.97
CA GLU A 153 -6.47 0.75 -45.03
C GLU A 153 -5.79 1.72 -46.03
N PRO A 154 -5.78 1.41 -47.34
CA PRO A 154 -5.29 2.35 -48.33
C PRO A 154 -6.18 3.60 -48.38
N GLU A 155 -5.59 4.79 -48.54
CA GLU A 155 -6.37 6.02 -48.73
C GLU A 155 -7.36 5.84 -49.89
N PRO A 156 -8.61 6.31 -49.74
CA PRO A 156 -9.60 6.19 -50.81
C PRO A 156 -9.07 6.89 -52.07
N ALA A 157 -9.07 6.16 -53.18
CA ALA A 157 -8.69 6.71 -54.48
C ALA A 157 -9.60 7.91 -54.82
N VAL A 158 -8.96 9.07 -55.00
CA VAL A 158 -9.58 10.34 -55.43
C VAL A 158 -10.14 10.23 -56.85
#